data_AF-A0A2E9Z966-F1
#
_entry.id   AF-A0A2E9Z966-F1
#
_cell.length_a   1.000
_cell.length_b   1.000
_cell.length_c   1.000
_cell.angle_alpha   90.00
_cell.angle_beta   90.00
_cell.angle_gamma   90.00
#
_symmetry.space_group_name_H-M   'P 1'
#
loop_
_entity.id
_entity.type
_entity.pdbx_description
1 polymer ?
#
loop_
_entity_poly.entity_id
_entity_poly.type
_entity_poly.pdbx_seq_one_letter_code
_entity_poly.pdbx_strand_id
1 'polypeptide(L)'
;MTTVTTAQRSNQQLLSLKVTKPVSAWMKMGVQVPSSARINRHLKASIIRPDGGPTIMMFNNFKVLMAWNYSSYYAGTVTYMADKICQKA
;
A
#
# COMPACT_ATOMS: atom_id res chain seq x y z
N MET A 1 -2.32 -0.92 -6.58
CA MET A 1 -1.62 -1.04 -5.26
C MET A 1 -0.48 -2.04 -5.42
N THR A 2 0.48 -2.12 -4.49
CA THR A 2 1.55 -3.13 -4.59
C THR A 2 1.81 -3.81 -3.25
N THR A 3 1.84 -5.14 -3.27
CA THR A 3 2.27 -5.96 -2.13
C THR A 3 3.75 -5.70 -1.86
N VAL A 4 4.08 -5.46 -0.61
CA VAL A 4 5.46 -5.22 -0.16
C VAL A 4 5.81 -6.17 0.97
N THR A 5 7.09 -6.51 1.07
CA THR A 5 7.60 -7.32 2.17
C THR A 5 8.26 -6.41 3.20
N THR A 6 7.97 -6.64 4.47
CA THR A 6 8.60 -5.93 5.60
C THR A 6 9.29 -6.94 6.51
N ALA A 7 10.33 -6.51 7.24
CA ALA A 7 10.94 -7.36 8.25
C ALA A 7 9.91 -7.75 9.33
N GLN A 8 9.98 -9.00 9.83
CA GLN A 8 9.00 -9.55 10.79
C GLN A 8 8.85 -8.73 12.08
N ARG A 9 9.88 -7.94 12.47
CA ARG A 9 9.89 -7.04 13.64
C ARG A 9 9.58 -5.57 13.31
N SER A 10 8.94 -5.27 12.18
CA SER A 10 8.57 -3.90 11.83
C SER A 10 7.62 -3.29 12.87
N ASN A 11 7.91 -2.06 13.34
CA ASN A 11 7.05 -1.33 14.27
C ASN A 11 5.65 -1.15 13.66
N GLN A 12 4.66 -1.86 14.20
CA GLN A 12 3.31 -1.91 13.65
C GLN A 12 2.60 -0.55 13.64
N GLN A 13 3.02 0.39 14.50
CA GLN A 13 2.48 1.75 14.52
C GLN A 13 2.76 2.52 13.21
N LEU A 14 3.79 2.10 12.46
CA LEU A 14 4.10 2.69 11.16
C LEU A 14 3.20 2.18 10.03
N LEU A 15 2.50 1.05 10.24
CA LEU A 15 1.63 0.42 9.25
C LEU A 15 0.22 1.03 9.31
N SER A 16 0.13 2.33 9.02
CA SER A 16 -1.11 3.10 9.08
C SER A 16 -1.22 4.08 7.92
N LEU A 17 -2.46 4.38 7.51
CA LEU A 17 -2.77 5.46 6.56
C LEU A 17 -2.39 6.86 7.09
N LYS A 18 -2.18 7.00 8.40
CA LYS A 18 -1.72 8.24 9.03
C LYS A 18 -0.23 8.50 8.80
N VAL A 19 0.56 7.45 8.54
CA VAL A 19 2.00 7.55 8.29
C VAL A 19 2.23 7.55 6.79
N THR A 20 2.61 8.69 6.25
CA THR A 20 2.93 8.85 4.82
C THR A 20 4.40 9.24 4.67
N LYS A 21 5.15 8.49 3.86
CA LYS A 21 6.56 8.77 3.53
C LYS A 21 6.82 8.55 2.04
N PRO A 22 7.86 9.15 1.45
CA PRO A 22 8.30 8.78 0.11
C PRO A 22 8.66 7.29 0.03
N VAL A 23 8.41 6.65 -1.11
CA VAL A 23 8.76 5.22 -1.35
C VAL A 23 10.24 4.95 -1.03
N SER A 24 11.14 5.84 -1.42
CA SER A 24 12.57 5.76 -1.07
C SER A 24 12.85 5.69 0.43
N ALA A 25 12.09 6.41 1.26
CA ALA A 25 12.25 6.37 2.71
C ALA A 25 11.79 5.02 3.28
N TRP A 26 10.69 4.47 2.76
CA TRP A 26 10.24 3.12 3.13
C TRP A 26 11.28 2.05 2.76
N MET A 27 11.86 2.14 1.57
CA MET A 27 12.91 1.22 1.14
C MET A 27 14.15 1.29 2.04
N LYS A 28 14.57 2.50 2.44
CA LYS A 28 15.66 2.69 3.42
C LYS A 28 15.35 2.06 4.79
N MET A 29 14.08 1.93 5.15
CA MET A 29 13.61 1.27 6.37
C MET A 29 13.48 -0.26 6.20
N GLY A 30 13.95 -0.83 5.08
CA GLY A 30 13.92 -2.27 4.81
C GLY A 30 12.63 -2.78 4.19
N VAL A 31 11.73 -1.90 3.74
CA VAL A 31 10.55 -2.30 2.95
C VAL A 31 11.00 -2.71 1.55
N GLN A 32 10.71 -3.96 1.17
CA GLN A 32 11.01 -4.46 -0.17
C GLN A 32 9.81 -4.24 -1.08
N VAL A 33 10.04 -3.50 -2.15
CA VAL A 33 9.06 -3.24 -3.21
C VAL A 33 9.42 -4.11 -4.42
N PRO A 34 8.47 -4.85 -5.02
CA PRO A 34 8.70 -5.62 -6.24
C PRO A 34 9.31 -4.76 -7.35
N SER A 35 10.39 -5.24 -7.97
CA SER A 35 11.08 -4.54 -9.07
C SER A 35 10.17 -4.30 -10.27
N SER A 36 9.23 -5.22 -10.52
CA SER A 36 8.23 -5.14 -11.60
C SER A 36 7.28 -3.95 -11.47
N ALA A 37 7.10 -3.39 -10.28
CA ALA A 37 6.10 -2.34 -10.04
C ALA A 37 6.49 -0.97 -10.64
N ARG A 38 7.76 -0.75 -11.02
CA ARG A 38 8.28 0.51 -11.61
C ARG A 38 7.78 1.79 -10.91
N ILE A 39 7.70 1.76 -9.57
CA ILE A 39 7.15 2.87 -8.77
C ILE A 39 8.16 4.02 -8.66
N ASN A 40 7.68 5.26 -8.84
CA ASN A 40 8.48 6.47 -8.60
C ASN A 40 8.88 6.56 -7.11
N ARG A 41 10.19 6.63 -6.84
CA ARG A 41 10.76 6.64 -5.49
C ARG A 41 10.47 7.89 -4.66
N HIS A 42 10.05 8.99 -5.31
CA HIS A 42 9.64 10.24 -4.66
C HIS A 42 8.14 10.27 -4.32
N LEU A 43 7.36 9.33 -4.87
CA LEU A 43 5.93 9.27 -4.62
C LEU A 43 5.66 9.00 -3.15
N LYS A 44 4.68 9.70 -2.59
CA LYS A 44 4.25 9.52 -1.20
C LYS A 44 3.35 8.30 -1.10
N ALA A 45 3.67 7.43 -0.15
CA ALA A 45 2.92 6.22 0.13
C ALA A 45 2.76 5.98 1.63
N SER A 46 1.71 5.26 1.97
CA SER A 46 1.49 4.66 3.29
C SER A 46 1.56 3.14 3.15
N ILE A 47 1.88 2.44 4.23
CA ILE A 47 1.86 0.97 4.25
C ILE A 47 0.77 0.56 5.22
N ILE A 48 -0.05 -0.40 4.83
CA ILE A 48 -1.06 -1.01 5.69
C ILE A 48 -0.89 -2.52 5.67
N ARG A 49 -1.27 -3.18 6.76
CA ARG A 49 -1.38 -4.64 6.82
C ARG A 49 -2.77 -5.00 7.30
N PRO A 50 -3.69 -5.41 6.41
CA PRO A 50 -4.99 -5.93 6.81
C PRO A 50 -4.84 -7.17 7.67
N ASP A 51 -5.80 -7.42 8.56
CA ASP A 51 -5.81 -8.63 9.38
C ASP A 51 -5.94 -9.87 8.48
N GLY A 52 -4.99 -10.80 8.61
CA GLY A 52 -4.91 -11.99 7.77
C GLY A 52 -4.54 -11.74 6.29
N GLY A 53 -4.22 -10.49 5.91
CA GLY A 53 -3.91 -10.11 4.54
C GLY A 53 -2.44 -9.73 4.30
N PRO A 54 -2.03 -9.54 3.03
CA PRO A 54 -0.68 -9.12 2.71
C PRO A 54 -0.39 -7.68 3.17
N THR A 55 0.87 -7.35 3.44
CA THR A 55 1.28 -5.96 3.64
C THR A 55 1.29 -5.23 2.29
N ILE A 56 0.61 -4.09 2.21
CA ILE A 56 0.38 -3.38 0.96
C ILE A 56 0.83 -1.92 1.06
N MET A 57 1.49 -1.45 0.01
CA MET A 57 1.81 -0.06 -0.20
C MET A 57 0.66 0.65 -0.92
N MET A 58 0.12 1.69 -0.27
CA MET A 58 -1.00 2.51 -0.71
C MET A 58 -0.55 3.91 -1.08
N PHE A 59 -1.09 4.44 -2.18
CA PHE A 59 -0.80 5.79 -2.67
C PHE A 59 -1.97 6.74 -2.41
N ASN A 60 -1.81 8.00 -2.80
CA ASN A 60 -2.79 9.04 -2.52
C ASN A 60 -4.18 8.75 -3.12
N ASN A 61 -4.27 7.99 -4.21
CA ASN A 61 -5.53 7.55 -4.79
C ASN A 61 -6.38 6.71 -3.81
N PHE A 62 -5.75 5.98 -2.88
CA PHE A 62 -6.48 5.24 -1.85
C PHE A 62 -7.26 6.18 -0.91
N LYS A 63 -6.71 7.36 -0.58
CA LYS A 63 -7.39 8.36 0.24
C LYS A 63 -8.62 8.94 -0.47
N VAL A 64 -8.60 9.00 -1.80
CA VAL A 64 -9.77 9.42 -2.60
C VAL A 64 -10.90 8.40 -2.47
N LEU A 65 -10.61 7.09 -2.50
CA LEU A 65 -11.62 6.05 -2.26
C LEU A 65 -12.19 6.11 -0.83
N MET A 66 -11.33 6.40 0.16
CA MET A 66 -11.75 6.56 1.56
C MET A 66 -12.70 7.75 1.80
N ALA A 67 -12.76 8.72 0.88
CA ALA A 67 -13.71 9.84 0.96
C ALA A 67 -15.14 9.43 0.59
N TRP A 68 -15.30 8.39 -0.23
CA TRP A 68 -16.61 7.81 -0.57
C TRP A 68 -17.16 6.93 0.56
N ASN A 69 -16.28 6.12 1.15
CA ASN A 69 -16.59 5.33 2.33
C ASN A 69 -15.31 5.17 3.16
N TYR A 70 -15.33 5.62 4.42
CA TYR A 70 -14.17 5.63 5.31
C TYR A 70 -13.86 4.24 5.88
N SER A 71 -13.63 3.27 5.00
CA SER A 71 -13.30 1.88 5.32
C SER A 71 -12.13 1.41 4.48
N SER A 72 -11.03 1.02 5.14
CA SER A 72 -9.85 0.46 4.47
C SER A 72 -10.16 -0.87 3.78
N TYR A 73 -11.13 -1.64 4.28
CA TYR A 73 -11.64 -2.83 3.61
C TYR A 73 -12.34 -2.47 2.30
N TYR A 74 -13.22 -1.46 2.30
CA TYR A 74 -13.89 -0.99 1.09
C TYR A 74 -12.88 -0.55 0.02
N ALA A 75 -11.99 0.39 0.37
CA ALA A 75 -11.01 0.93 -0.57
C ALA A 75 -10.02 -0.16 -1.05
N GLY A 76 -9.66 -1.10 -0.17
CA GLY A 76 -8.84 -2.27 -0.52
C GLY A 76 -9.53 -3.19 -1.52
N THR A 77 -10.81 -3.55 -1.28
CA THR A 77 -11.60 -4.41 -2.18
C THR A 77 -11.82 -3.76 -3.54
N VAL A 78 -12.14 -2.46 -3.59
CA VAL A 78 -12.29 -1.74 -4.87
C VAL A 78 -10.99 -1.77 -5.66
N THR A 79 -9.85 -1.52 -5.00
CA THR A 79 -8.54 -1.56 -5.66
C THR A 79 -8.19 -2.97 -6.13
N TYR A 80 -8.43 -4.00 -5.31
CA TYR A 80 -8.24 -5.40 -5.68
C TYR A 80 -9.09 -5.81 -6.88
N MET A 81 -10.37 -5.43 -6.89
CA MET A 81 -11.28 -5.74 -7.98
C MET A 81 -10.85 -5.03 -9.28
N ALA A 82 -10.42 -3.77 -9.20
CA ALA A 82 -9.87 -3.05 -10.34
C ALA A 82 -8.63 -3.77 -10.92
N ASP A 83 -7.69 -4.20 -10.06
CA ASP A 83 -6.52 -4.97 -10.49
C ASP A 83 -6.94 -6.29 -11.17
N LYS A 84 -7.98 -6.99 -10.69
CA LYS A 84 -8.51 -8.21 -11.30
C LYS A 84 -9.24 -7.97 -12.62
N ILE A 85 -9.94 -6.85 -12.77
CA ILE A 85 -10.60 -6.46 -14.02
C ILE A 85 -9.56 -6.07 -15.07
N CYS A 86 -8.55 -5.29 -14.69
CA CYS A 86 -7.47 -4.86 -15.59
C CYS A 86 -6.51 -6.00 -15.96
N GLN A 87 -6.40 -7.05 -15.13
CA GLN A 87 -5.67 -8.28 -15.45
C GLN A 87 -6.41 -9.18 -16.47
N LYS A 88 -7.54 -8.75 -17.06
CA LYS A 88 -8.07 -9.38 -18.27
C LYS A 88 -7.15 -9.10 -19.47
N ALA A 89 -6.24 -10.04 -19.72
CA ALA A 89 -5.78 -10.45 -21.04
C ALA A 89 -5.70 -11.98 -21.03
#